data_AF-A0A383AXT6-F1
#
_entry.id   AF-A0A383AXT6-F1
#
_cell.length_a   1.000
_cell.length_b   1.000
_cell.length_c   1.000
_cell.angle_alpha   90.00
_cell.angle_beta   90.00
_cell.angle_gamma   90.00
#
_symmetry.space_group_name_H-M   'P 1'
#
loop_
_entity.id
_entity.type
_entity.pdbx_description
1 polymer ?
#
loop_
_entity_poly.entity_id
_entity_poly.type
_entity_poly.pdbx_seq_one_letter_code
_entity_poly.pdbx_strand_id
1 'polypeptide(L)'
;YVDGVCETCESGAIVDNDADDDSVCDGDEVVGCTDNTACNYNASATDSDNSTCTYAQQYLDCNGVCLNDADGDGVCDENEVITVDVLYDSDVDIAGFQFDITGADLVSASGGDAAAAGLSVIASTNNNRVLAYSASGAYISAGSGVLTTLTVSSSNACIDASSIVWTDQYAIEWATVLDDNNCLSIIYEAPEVLGCTDSSAFNYNSSANTNDGTCYYPSGCDNTCGSTLENDECGVCGGDGIADGACD
;
A
#
# COMPACT_ATOMS: atom_id res chain seq x y z
N TYR A 1 -30.71 -38.26 -39.14
CA TYR A 1 -31.37 -38.01 -40.48
C TYR A 1 -31.19 -39.34 -41.22
N VAL A 2 -32.16 -39.91 -41.95
CA VAL A 2 -31.89 -41.20 -42.66
C VAL A 2 -30.83 -41.03 -43.75
N ASP A 3 -29.59 -41.40 -43.44
CA ASP A 3 -28.38 -41.23 -44.25
C ASP A 3 -27.75 -42.58 -44.68
N GLY A 4 -28.34 -43.70 -44.25
CA GLY A 4 -27.90 -45.05 -44.52
C GLY A 4 -26.90 -45.63 -43.52
N VAL A 5 -26.59 -44.94 -42.43
CA VAL A 5 -25.73 -45.40 -41.32
C VAL A 5 -26.61 -45.75 -40.12
N CYS A 6 -26.37 -46.90 -39.49
CA CYS A 6 -27.07 -47.35 -38.25
C CYS A 6 -28.60 -47.44 -38.31
N GLU A 7 -29.16 -47.50 -39.51
CA GLU A 7 -30.59 -47.67 -39.75
C GLU A 7 -31.04 -49.12 -39.59
N THR A 8 -32.15 -49.33 -38.89
CA THR A 8 -32.84 -50.63 -38.83
C THR A 8 -34.30 -50.52 -39.25
N CYS A 9 -34.88 -51.62 -39.74
CA CYS A 9 -36.28 -51.67 -40.15
C CYS A 9 -37.08 -52.49 -39.13
N GLU A 10 -37.77 -51.80 -38.22
CA GLU A 10 -38.69 -52.41 -37.27
C GLU A 10 -40.15 -52.10 -37.64
N SER A 11 -40.95 -53.15 -37.80
CA SER A 11 -42.39 -53.05 -38.09
C SER A 11 -42.76 -52.20 -39.33
N GLY A 12 -41.85 -52.07 -40.30
CA GLY A 12 -42.07 -51.32 -41.55
C GLY A 12 -41.74 -49.82 -41.45
N ALA A 13 -41.16 -49.36 -40.34
CA ALA A 13 -40.58 -48.03 -40.20
C ALA A 13 -39.04 -48.13 -40.13
N ILE A 14 -38.35 -47.14 -40.70
CA ILE A 14 -36.90 -47.01 -40.47
C ILE A 14 -36.70 -46.32 -39.12
N VAL A 15 -35.90 -46.96 -38.27
CA VAL A 15 -35.46 -46.44 -36.97
C VAL A 15 -34.01 -45.99 -37.14
N ASP A 16 -33.77 -44.72 -36.87
CA ASP A 16 -32.46 -44.09 -36.80
C ASP A 16 -31.83 -44.47 -35.45
N ASN A 17 -30.71 -45.21 -35.45
CA ASN A 17 -30.00 -45.62 -34.22
C ASN A 17 -28.58 -45.03 -34.20
N ASP A 18 -28.45 -43.82 -34.72
CA ASP A 18 -27.28 -42.93 -34.62
C ASP A 18 -27.86 -41.56 -34.23
N ALA A 19 -28.04 -41.35 -32.93
CA ALA A 19 -28.81 -40.23 -32.41
C ALA A 19 -28.11 -38.87 -32.56
N ASP A 20 -26.77 -38.87 -32.64
CA ASP A 20 -25.93 -37.68 -32.77
C ASP A 20 -25.34 -37.49 -34.18
N ASP A 21 -25.70 -38.38 -35.13
CA ASP A 21 -25.30 -38.39 -36.54
C ASP A 21 -23.74 -38.40 -36.71
N ASP A 22 -23.02 -39.10 -35.82
CA ASP A 22 -21.55 -39.15 -35.81
C ASP A 22 -20.96 -40.33 -36.61
N SER A 23 -21.82 -41.13 -37.23
CA SER A 23 -21.52 -42.35 -37.99
C SER A 23 -21.13 -43.57 -37.15
N VAL A 24 -21.34 -43.54 -35.83
CA VAL A 24 -21.27 -44.68 -34.92
C VAL A 24 -22.67 -44.96 -34.38
N CYS A 25 -23.08 -46.24 -34.38
CA CYS A 25 -24.42 -46.57 -33.92
C CYS A 25 -24.52 -46.44 -32.40
N ASP A 26 -25.67 -46.01 -31.88
CA ASP A 26 -25.96 -45.89 -30.42
C ASP A 26 -25.58 -47.17 -29.64
N GLY A 27 -25.69 -48.34 -30.27
CA GLY A 27 -25.36 -49.64 -29.67
C GLY A 27 -23.86 -49.98 -29.66
N ASP A 28 -23.08 -49.33 -30.52
CA ASP A 28 -21.63 -49.46 -30.66
C ASP A 28 -20.89 -48.26 -30.05
N GLU A 29 -21.60 -47.25 -29.55
CA GLU A 29 -21.03 -46.08 -28.90
C GLU A 29 -20.25 -46.43 -27.63
N VAL A 30 -19.08 -45.82 -27.51
CA VAL A 30 -18.30 -45.80 -26.29
C VAL A 30 -18.47 -44.43 -25.63
N VAL A 31 -19.27 -44.40 -24.57
CA VAL A 31 -19.51 -43.19 -23.77
C VAL A 31 -18.19 -42.64 -23.22
N GLY A 32 -17.94 -41.35 -23.41
CA GLY A 32 -16.79 -40.64 -22.86
C GLY A 32 -16.48 -39.35 -23.60
N CYS A 33 -15.46 -38.64 -23.15
CA CYS A 33 -15.03 -37.39 -23.79
C CYS A 33 -14.10 -37.66 -24.99
N THR A 34 -14.43 -37.09 -26.15
CA THR A 34 -13.63 -37.20 -27.39
C THR A 34 -12.67 -36.03 -27.59
N ASP A 35 -12.81 -34.95 -26.81
CA ASP A 35 -11.91 -33.79 -26.83
C ASP A 35 -10.55 -34.09 -26.17
N ASN A 36 -9.46 -34.02 -26.95
CA ASN A 36 -8.10 -34.29 -26.48
C ASN A 36 -7.54 -33.26 -25.48
N THR A 37 -8.23 -32.14 -25.28
CA THR A 37 -7.87 -31.11 -24.30
C THR A 37 -8.56 -31.30 -22.94
N ALA A 38 -9.51 -32.24 -22.85
CA ALA A 38 -10.22 -32.54 -21.62
C ALA A 38 -9.45 -33.51 -20.70
N CYS A 39 -9.69 -33.39 -19.40
CA CYS A 39 -9.08 -34.19 -18.34
C CYS A 39 -9.54 -35.64 -18.29
N ASN A 40 -10.77 -35.89 -18.74
CA ASN A 40 -11.33 -37.23 -18.88
C ASN A 40 -11.37 -37.68 -20.35
N TYR A 41 -10.48 -37.13 -21.19
CA TYR A 41 -10.32 -37.57 -22.58
C TYR A 41 -10.12 -39.09 -22.64
N ASN A 42 -10.92 -39.73 -23.50
CA ASN A 42 -10.81 -41.14 -23.80
C ASN A 42 -10.68 -41.32 -25.31
N ALA A 43 -9.50 -41.77 -25.76
CA ALA A 43 -9.24 -42.00 -27.18
C ALA A 43 -10.11 -43.11 -27.82
N SER A 44 -10.82 -43.90 -27.02
CA SER A 44 -11.79 -44.89 -27.49
C SER A 44 -13.24 -44.43 -27.41
N ALA A 45 -13.51 -43.22 -26.88
CA ALA A 45 -14.85 -42.67 -26.89
C ALA A 45 -15.30 -42.36 -28.32
N THR A 46 -16.58 -42.53 -28.58
CA THR A 46 -17.23 -42.26 -29.87
C THR A 46 -18.53 -41.49 -29.66
N ASP A 47 -18.66 -40.78 -28.54
CA ASP A 47 -19.78 -39.89 -28.24
C ASP A 47 -19.35 -38.47 -28.66
N SER A 48 -20.04 -37.89 -29.63
CA SER A 48 -19.62 -36.62 -30.24
C SER A 48 -20.06 -35.38 -29.45
N ASP A 49 -21.04 -35.52 -28.54
CA ASP A 49 -21.68 -34.41 -27.82
C ASP A 49 -20.71 -33.74 -26.81
N ASN A 50 -19.63 -34.41 -26.39
CA ASN A 50 -18.59 -33.89 -25.47
C ASN A 50 -19.14 -33.21 -24.19
N SER A 51 -20.43 -33.38 -23.89
CA SER A 51 -21.12 -32.77 -22.76
C SER A 51 -20.66 -33.34 -21.42
N THR A 52 -20.00 -34.50 -21.47
CA THR A 52 -19.37 -35.17 -20.34
C THR A 52 -17.90 -34.78 -20.12
N CYS A 53 -17.32 -33.94 -21.00
CA CYS A 53 -15.94 -33.50 -20.87
C CYS A 53 -15.74 -32.60 -19.64
N THR A 54 -14.68 -32.90 -18.90
CA THR A 54 -14.22 -32.11 -17.77
C THR A 54 -12.89 -31.47 -18.15
N TYR A 55 -12.77 -30.18 -17.92
CA TYR A 55 -11.56 -29.42 -18.25
C TYR A 55 -10.86 -28.98 -16.97
N ALA A 56 -9.55 -28.79 -17.08
CA ALA A 56 -8.78 -28.23 -15.98
C ALA A 56 -9.29 -26.81 -15.68
N GLN A 57 -9.28 -26.43 -14.41
CA GLN A 57 -9.53 -25.06 -14.02
C GLN A 57 -8.40 -24.16 -14.51
N GLN A 58 -8.67 -22.86 -14.65
CA GLN A 58 -7.66 -21.91 -15.10
C GLN A 58 -6.42 -21.96 -14.18
N TYR A 59 -5.23 -22.00 -14.78
CA TYR A 59 -3.91 -22.11 -14.11
C TYR A 59 -3.60 -23.45 -13.46
N LEU A 60 -4.51 -24.42 -13.53
CA LEU A 60 -4.32 -25.77 -12.99
C LEU A 60 -4.21 -26.80 -14.12
N ASP A 61 -3.59 -27.93 -13.82
CA ASP A 61 -3.66 -29.14 -14.63
C ASP A 61 -4.89 -30.00 -14.25
N CYS A 62 -5.05 -31.14 -14.91
CA CYS A 62 -6.17 -32.06 -14.67
C CYS A 62 -6.16 -32.76 -13.31
N ASN A 63 -5.07 -32.69 -12.57
CA ASN A 63 -4.95 -33.21 -11.21
C ASN A 63 -5.17 -32.11 -10.16
N GLY A 64 -5.45 -30.88 -10.58
CA GLY A 64 -5.54 -29.72 -9.70
C GLY A 64 -4.18 -29.25 -9.19
N VAL A 65 -3.10 -29.50 -9.93
CA VAL A 65 -1.75 -28.99 -9.65
C VAL A 65 -1.51 -27.74 -10.49
N CYS A 66 -0.88 -26.73 -9.91
CA CYS A 66 -0.57 -25.50 -10.63
C CYS A 66 0.37 -25.72 -11.81
N LEU A 67 0.08 -25.05 -12.92
CA LEU A 67 0.95 -25.02 -14.09
C LEU A 67 2.22 -24.21 -13.80
N ASN A 68 2.09 -23.15 -13.00
CA ASN A 68 3.17 -22.34 -12.46
C ASN A 68 2.95 -22.17 -10.95
N ASP A 69 3.90 -22.65 -10.16
CA ASP A 69 3.96 -22.54 -8.70
C ASP A 69 5.45 -22.53 -8.33
N ALA A 70 6.01 -21.32 -8.31
CA ALA A 70 7.45 -21.13 -8.20
C ALA A 70 7.99 -21.44 -6.80
N ASP A 71 7.17 -21.26 -5.77
CA ASP A 71 7.57 -21.43 -4.37
C ASP A 71 7.06 -22.75 -3.73
N GLY A 72 6.14 -23.44 -4.39
CA GLY A 72 5.67 -24.78 -4.04
C GLY A 72 4.67 -24.80 -2.89
N ASP A 73 3.97 -23.69 -2.64
CA ASP A 73 3.01 -23.58 -1.54
C ASP A 73 1.60 -24.11 -1.89
N GLY A 74 1.37 -24.43 -3.18
CA GLY A 74 0.12 -24.96 -3.71
C GLY A 74 -0.88 -23.90 -4.16
N VAL A 75 -0.53 -22.62 -4.16
CA VAL A 75 -1.23 -21.52 -4.82
C VAL A 75 -0.51 -21.22 -6.12
N CYS A 76 -1.26 -21.12 -7.24
CA CYS A 76 -0.62 -20.87 -8.53
C CYS A 76 -0.13 -19.42 -8.59
N ASP A 77 1.03 -19.18 -9.19
CA ASP A 77 1.66 -17.86 -9.27
C ASP A 77 0.69 -16.79 -9.80
N GLU A 78 -0.17 -17.14 -10.77
CA GLU A 78 -1.16 -16.22 -11.34
C GLU A 78 -2.29 -15.82 -10.37
N ASN A 79 -2.50 -16.62 -9.33
CA ASN A 79 -3.46 -16.40 -8.26
C ASN A 79 -2.78 -16.05 -6.92
N GLU A 80 -1.45 -15.93 -6.91
CA GLU A 80 -0.70 -15.66 -5.71
C GLU A 80 -0.96 -14.24 -5.25
N VAL A 81 -1.32 -14.12 -3.96
CA VAL A 81 -1.44 -12.83 -3.29
C VAL A 81 -0.77 -12.95 -1.93
N ILE A 82 0.03 -11.95 -1.60
CA ILE A 82 0.73 -11.89 -0.33
C ILE A 82 0.24 -10.70 0.48
N THR A 83 0.60 -10.72 1.76
CA THR A 83 0.28 -9.63 2.67
C THR A 83 1.55 -8.83 2.99
N VAL A 84 1.49 -7.52 2.82
CA VAL A 84 2.59 -6.59 3.14
C VAL A 84 2.08 -5.46 4.03
N ASP A 85 2.90 -5.04 4.99
CA ASP A 85 2.56 -3.92 5.88
C ASP A 85 3.11 -2.61 5.33
N VAL A 86 2.26 -1.59 5.31
CA VAL A 86 2.70 -0.20 5.11
C VAL A 86 3.03 0.38 6.47
N LEU A 87 4.26 0.84 6.63
CA LEU A 87 4.74 1.44 7.88
C LEU A 87 4.66 2.96 7.82
N TYR A 88 4.51 3.57 8.98
CA TYR A 88 4.61 5.03 9.13
C TYR A 88 5.48 5.42 10.33
N ASP A 89 6.09 6.58 10.23
CA ASP A 89 6.69 7.34 11.33
C ASP A 89 6.27 8.80 11.18
N SER A 90 5.53 9.34 12.15
CA SER A 90 4.89 10.66 12.04
C SER A 90 4.98 11.44 13.35
N ASP A 91 5.43 12.69 13.28
CA ASP A 91 5.45 13.61 14.43
C ASP A 91 4.09 14.26 14.72
N VAL A 92 3.10 13.99 13.88
CA VAL A 92 1.80 14.65 13.87
C VAL A 92 0.68 13.65 13.67
N ASP A 93 -0.53 14.04 14.09
CA ASP A 93 -1.72 13.22 13.95
C ASP A 93 -2.13 13.08 12.47
N ILE A 94 -2.55 11.88 12.06
CA ILE A 94 -2.93 11.55 10.69
C ILE A 94 -4.45 11.39 10.62
N ALA A 95 -5.13 12.34 9.98
CA ALA A 95 -6.59 12.30 9.81
C ALA A 95 -7.03 11.55 8.55
N GLY A 96 -6.12 11.39 7.59
CA GLY A 96 -6.36 10.69 6.34
C GLY A 96 -5.12 10.63 5.46
N PHE A 97 -5.10 9.67 4.55
CA PHE A 97 -4.01 9.46 3.62
C PHE A 97 -4.51 8.86 2.30
N GLN A 98 -3.76 9.08 1.23
CA GLN A 98 -3.92 8.43 -0.06
C GLN A 98 -2.55 8.12 -0.64
N PHE A 99 -2.41 6.97 -1.29
CA PHE A 99 -1.25 6.64 -2.11
C PHE A 99 -1.61 5.53 -3.11
N ASP A 100 -0.86 5.47 -4.21
CA ASP A 100 -0.98 4.44 -5.24
C ASP A 100 0.16 3.41 -5.08
N ILE A 101 -0.14 2.16 -5.42
CA ILE A 101 0.80 1.03 -5.39
C ILE A 101 1.33 0.75 -6.80
N THR A 102 2.64 0.54 -6.86
CA THR A 102 3.41 0.18 -8.04
C THR A 102 4.15 -1.14 -7.80
N GLY A 103 4.63 -1.79 -8.85
CA GLY A 103 5.39 -3.05 -8.73
C GLY A 103 4.56 -4.29 -8.39
N ALA A 104 3.31 -4.13 -7.99
CA ALA A 104 2.32 -5.20 -7.81
C ALA A 104 0.90 -4.67 -8.05
N ASP A 105 -0.05 -5.58 -8.26
CA ASP A 105 -1.48 -5.28 -8.31
C ASP A 105 -2.05 -5.27 -6.90
N LEU A 106 -2.82 -4.22 -6.58
CA LEU A 106 -3.50 -4.11 -5.30
C LEU A 106 -4.76 -4.98 -5.31
N VAL A 107 -4.92 -5.81 -4.30
CA VAL A 107 -6.10 -6.67 -4.12
C VAL A 107 -6.98 -6.14 -3.01
N SER A 108 -6.40 -5.79 -1.86
CA SER A 108 -7.14 -5.22 -0.73
C SER A 108 -6.23 -4.39 0.18
N ALA A 109 -6.84 -3.57 1.04
CA ALA A 109 -6.15 -2.84 2.10
C ALA A 109 -7.06 -2.82 3.34
N SER A 110 -6.55 -3.25 4.49
CA SER A 110 -7.29 -3.25 5.75
C SER A 110 -6.35 -3.35 6.96
N GLY A 111 -6.87 -3.13 8.16
CA GLY A 111 -6.09 -3.29 9.39
C GLY A 111 -5.16 -2.13 9.70
N GLY A 112 -4.11 -2.41 10.47
CA GLY A 112 -3.18 -1.41 11.00
C GLY A 112 -3.83 -0.40 11.97
N ASP A 113 -3.05 0.62 12.29
CA ASP A 113 -3.45 1.72 13.15
C ASP A 113 -4.56 2.57 12.52
N ALA A 114 -4.66 2.63 11.19
CA ALA A 114 -5.75 3.30 10.50
C ALA A 114 -7.11 2.69 10.86
N ALA A 115 -7.25 1.37 10.70
CA ALA A 115 -8.49 0.68 11.06
C ALA A 115 -8.74 0.71 12.58
N ALA A 116 -7.69 0.57 13.40
CA ALA A 116 -7.79 0.62 14.86
C ALA A 116 -8.25 2.00 15.37
N ALA A 117 -7.78 3.08 14.75
CA ALA A 117 -8.21 4.45 15.01
C ALA A 117 -9.63 4.75 14.48
N GLY A 118 -10.20 3.87 13.65
CA GLY A 118 -11.55 4.02 13.10
C GLY A 118 -11.60 4.77 11.77
N LEU A 119 -10.47 4.89 11.05
CA LEU A 119 -10.47 5.36 9.67
C LEU A 119 -11.05 4.27 8.75
N SER A 120 -11.84 4.70 7.77
CA SER A 120 -12.32 3.84 6.70
C SER A 120 -11.21 3.68 5.65
N VAL A 121 -10.56 2.51 5.63
CA VAL A 121 -9.55 2.16 4.62
C VAL A 121 -10.23 1.57 3.39
N ILE A 122 -9.90 2.10 2.22
CA ILE A 122 -10.47 1.71 0.92
C ILE A 122 -9.32 1.38 -0.03
N ALA A 123 -9.38 0.18 -0.60
CA ALA A 123 -8.55 -0.22 -1.74
C ALA A 123 -9.34 -0.12 -3.04
N SER A 124 -8.83 0.65 -3.99
CA SER A 124 -9.33 0.70 -5.36
C SER A 124 -8.39 -0.06 -6.28
N THR A 125 -8.79 -1.28 -6.63
CA THR A 125 -7.98 -2.21 -7.42
C THR A 125 -7.89 -1.83 -8.90
N ASN A 126 -8.74 -0.92 -9.39
CA ASN A 126 -8.72 -0.47 -10.79
C ASN A 126 -7.57 0.50 -11.12
N ASN A 127 -7.04 1.18 -10.10
CA ASN A 127 -5.96 2.15 -10.23
C ASN A 127 -4.90 1.99 -9.13
N ASN A 128 -4.87 0.83 -8.46
CA ASN A 128 -3.97 0.50 -7.36
C ASN A 128 -3.92 1.53 -6.23
N ARG A 129 -5.02 2.21 -5.93
CA ARG A 129 -5.07 3.27 -4.93
C ARG A 129 -5.50 2.76 -3.57
N VAL A 130 -4.81 3.18 -2.53
CA VAL A 130 -5.24 3.10 -1.14
C VAL A 130 -5.66 4.50 -0.69
N LEU A 131 -6.82 4.60 -0.06
CA LEU A 131 -7.35 5.83 0.53
C LEU A 131 -7.90 5.50 1.91
N ALA A 132 -7.56 6.32 2.91
CA ALA A 132 -8.18 6.26 4.21
C ALA A 132 -8.65 7.64 4.67
N TYR A 133 -9.85 7.69 5.21
CA TYR A 133 -10.44 8.90 5.76
C TYR A 133 -11.36 8.55 6.93
N SER A 134 -11.75 9.56 7.70
CA SER A 134 -12.77 9.41 8.73
C SER A 134 -13.85 10.48 8.62
N ALA A 135 -15.11 10.06 8.48
CA ALA A 135 -16.27 10.96 8.49
C ALA A 135 -16.61 11.48 9.91
N SER A 136 -16.09 10.83 10.96
CA SER A 136 -16.33 11.17 12.37
C SER A 136 -15.23 12.03 12.98
N GLY A 137 -14.20 12.40 12.22
CA GLY A 137 -13.04 13.15 12.72
C GLY A 137 -12.05 12.33 13.56
N ALA A 138 -12.11 11.00 13.52
CA ALA A 138 -11.05 10.14 14.02
C ALA A 138 -9.73 10.36 13.27
N TYR A 139 -8.62 10.12 13.97
CA TYR A 139 -7.25 10.28 13.49
C TYR A 139 -6.35 9.24 14.17
N ILE A 140 -5.24 8.91 13.52
CA ILE A 140 -4.14 8.15 14.10
C ILE A 140 -3.25 9.13 14.84
N SER A 141 -2.89 8.83 16.09
CA SER A 141 -2.00 9.72 16.86
C SER A 141 -0.58 9.73 16.30
N ALA A 142 0.14 10.83 16.49
CA ALA A 142 1.58 10.90 16.23
C ALA A 142 2.33 9.72 16.87
N GLY A 143 3.33 9.20 16.15
CA GLY A 143 4.10 8.02 16.50
C GLY A 143 4.46 7.21 15.26
N SER A 144 4.87 5.97 15.49
CA SER A 144 5.23 5.01 14.43
C SER A 144 4.52 3.68 14.62
N GLY A 145 4.29 2.98 13.51
CA GLY A 145 3.56 1.71 13.53
C GLY A 145 3.23 1.17 12.14
N VAL A 146 2.26 0.26 12.11
CA VAL A 146 1.69 -0.27 10.85
C VAL A 146 0.51 0.61 10.49
N LEU A 147 0.62 1.37 9.41
CA LEU A 147 -0.44 2.27 8.96
C LEU A 147 -1.66 1.47 8.52
N THR A 148 -1.44 0.52 7.62
CA THR A 148 -2.42 -0.41 7.08
C THR A 148 -1.71 -1.62 6.51
N THR A 149 -2.42 -2.73 6.40
CA THR A 149 -1.92 -3.96 5.78
C THR A 149 -2.55 -4.11 4.39
N LEU A 150 -1.74 -4.43 3.39
CA LEU A 150 -2.15 -4.60 2.00
C LEU A 150 -2.12 -6.08 1.61
N THR A 151 -3.06 -6.47 0.76
CA THR A 151 -2.97 -7.71 -0.02
C THR A 151 -2.60 -7.33 -1.45
N VAL A 152 -1.51 -7.90 -1.99
CA VAL A 152 -0.93 -7.54 -3.29
C VAL A 152 -0.52 -8.79 -4.07
N SER A 153 -0.42 -8.69 -5.40
CA SER A 153 -0.03 -9.81 -6.26
C SER A 153 1.47 -10.15 -6.25
N SER A 154 2.32 -9.34 -5.62
CA SER A 154 3.76 -9.67 -5.47
C SER A 154 4.44 -8.88 -4.35
N SER A 155 5.60 -9.36 -3.91
CA SER A 155 6.46 -8.70 -2.92
C SER A 155 7.20 -7.46 -3.43
N ASN A 156 7.12 -7.16 -4.72
CA ASN A 156 7.70 -5.96 -5.30
C ASN A 156 6.79 -4.72 -5.16
N ALA A 157 5.70 -4.83 -4.38
CA ALA A 157 4.80 -3.72 -4.10
C ALA A 157 5.56 -2.53 -3.48
N CYS A 158 5.39 -1.35 -4.06
CA CYS A 158 5.99 -0.11 -3.60
C CYS A 158 4.99 1.05 -3.70
N ILE A 159 5.11 2.03 -2.84
CA ILE A 159 4.31 3.26 -2.92
C ILE A 159 4.84 4.17 -4.02
N ASP A 160 3.96 4.71 -4.86
CA ASP A 160 4.29 5.82 -5.75
C ASP A 160 4.36 7.12 -4.93
N ALA A 161 5.58 7.59 -4.65
CA ALA A 161 5.83 8.84 -3.92
C ALA A 161 5.05 10.05 -4.47
N SER A 162 4.81 10.10 -5.78
CA SER A 162 4.15 11.23 -6.44
C SER A 162 2.62 11.23 -6.26
N SER A 163 2.05 10.12 -5.84
CA SER A 163 0.60 9.94 -5.61
C SER A 163 0.17 10.23 -4.18
N ILE A 164 1.15 10.41 -3.29
CA ILE A 164 0.97 10.53 -1.86
C ILE A 164 0.18 11.80 -1.54
N VAL A 165 -0.89 11.67 -0.77
CA VAL A 165 -1.65 12.79 -0.17
C VAL A 165 -1.83 12.50 1.31
N TRP A 166 -1.52 13.47 2.16
CA TRP A 166 -1.68 13.38 3.61
C TRP A 166 -2.50 14.54 4.11
N THR A 167 -3.30 14.26 5.13
CA THR A 167 -4.02 15.30 5.84
C THR A 167 -3.85 15.07 7.34
N ASP A 168 -3.35 16.09 8.02
CA ASP A 168 -3.53 16.21 9.46
C ASP A 168 -4.97 16.70 9.77
N GLN A 169 -5.28 16.89 11.04
CA GLN A 169 -6.57 17.44 11.47
C GLN A 169 -6.84 18.90 11.01
N TYR A 170 -5.82 19.58 10.47
CA TYR A 170 -5.88 20.96 9.98
C TYR A 170 -5.78 21.07 8.45
N ALA A 171 -5.71 19.95 7.73
CA ALA A 171 -5.54 19.83 6.28
C ALA A 171 -4.28 20.55 5.74
N ILE A 172 -3.17 20.51 6.49
CA ILE A 172 -1.88 21.05 6.06
C ILE A 172 -1.07 19.95 5.37
N GLU A 173 -0.57 20.27 4.17
CA GLU A 173 0.30 19.39 3.38
C GLU A 173 1.78 19.70 3.69
N TRP A 174 2.47 18.79 4.38
CA TRP A 174 3.91 18.85 4.59
C TRP A 174 4.67 17.90 3.64
N ALA A 175 5.99 18.00 3.63
CA ALA A 175 6.83 17.14 2.81
C ALA A 175 6.72 15.69 3.32
N THR A 176 6.32 14.78 2.44
CA THR A 176 6.31 13.34 2.70
C THR A 176 7.57 12.74 2.12
N VAL A 177 8.27 11.92 2.91
CA VAL A 177 9.47 11.21 2.46
C VAL A 177 9.17 9.73 2.53
N LEU A 178 9.41 9.02 1.42
CA LEU A 178 9.51 7.56 1.47
C LEU A 178 10.90 7.20 1.97
N ASP A 179 11.00 6.22 2.85
CA ASP A 179 12.31 5.67 3.18
C ASP A 179 12.92 5.04 1.92
N ASP A 180 14.03 5.60 1.43
CA ASP A 180 14.74 5.09 0.25
C ASP A 180 15.19 3.62 0.41
N ASN A 181 15.25 3.11 1.64
CA ASN A 181 15.57 1.70 1.93
C ASN A 181 14.32 0.82 2.05
N ASN A 182 13.13 1.40 2.16
CA ASN A 182 11.86 0.69 2.28
C ASN A 182 10.71 1.50 1.64
N CYS A 183 10.38 1.17 0.39
CA CYS A 183 9.33 1.84 -0.39
C CYS A 183 7.89 1.65 0.15
N LEU A 184 7.68 0.85 1.19
CA LEU A 184 6.42 0.70 1.91
C LEU A 184 6.43 1.42 3.27
N SER A 185 7.44 2.24 3.55
CA SER A 185 7.56 3.03 4.78
C SER A 185 7.48 4.51 4.46
N ILE A 186 6.62 5.22 5.19
CA ILE A 186 6.35 6.64 4.98
C ILE A 186 6.78 7.42 6.23
N ILE A 187 7.55 8.47 6.03
CA ILE A 187 8.02 9.36 7.11
C ILE A 187 7.35 10.72 6.93
N TYR A 188 6.73 11.21 7.99
CA TYR A 188 6.01 12.48 8.03
C TYR A 188 6.47 13.33 9.22
N GLU A 189 7.51 14.11 8.98
CA GLU A 189 8.10 14.98 9.99
C GLU A 189 7.53 16.41 9.87
N ALA A 190 7.18 17.00 11.01
CA ALA A 190 6.81 18.40 11.04
C ALA A 190 8.04 19.26 10.71
N PRO A 191 7.90 20.34 9.90
CA PRO A 191 9.04 21.18 9.58
C PRO A 191 9.62 21.82 10.84
N GLU A 192 10.93 21.65 11.04
CA GLU A 192 11.65 22.38 12.07
C GLU A 192 11.79 23.84 11.67
N VAL A 193 11.10 24.72 12.39
CA VAL A 193 11.32 26.16 12.34
C VAL A 193 12.33 26.51 13.42
N LEU A 194 13.58 26.67 12.98
CA LEU A 194 14.68 27.08 13.84
C LEU A 194 14.54 28.54 14.29
N GLY A 195 14.84 28.79 15.56
CA GLY A 195 14.97 30.13 16.12
C GLY A 195 14.93 30.12 17.64
N CYS A 196 15.05 31.30 18.26
CA CYS A 196 14.94 31.37 19.70
C CYS A 196 13.50 31.13 20.18
N THR A 197 13.30 30.09 20.99
CA THR A 197 11.98 29.72 21.55
C THR A 197 11.71 30.36 22.92
N ASP A 198 12.69 31.04 23.52
CA ASP A 198 12.52 31.72 24.80
C ASP A 198 11.87 33.10 24.61
N SER A 199 10.62 33.24 25.08
CA SER A 199 9.87 34.51 25.03
C SER A 199 10.49 35.69 25.78
N SER A 200 11.49 35.44 26.64
CA SER A 200 12.26 36.48 27.33
C SER A 200 13.50 36.96 26.56
N ALA A 201 13.87 36.26 25.49
CA ALA A 201 14.95 36.68 24.60
C ALA A 201 14.48 37.74 23.60
N PHE A 202 15.40 38.60 23.16
CA PHE A 202 15.06 39.67 22.22
C PHE A 202 14.81 39.19 20.79
N ASN A 203 15.48 38.12 20.38
CA ASN A 203 15.25 37.43 19.10
C ASN A 203 14.26 36.28 19.22
N TYR A 204 13.38 36.31 20.23
CA TYR A 204 12.27 35.36 20.30
C TYR A 204 11.53 35.31 18.97
N ASN A 205 11.44 34.12 18.41
CA ASN A 205 10.71 33.85 17.18
C ASN A 205 9.46 33.05 17.52
N SER A 206 8.29 33.70 17.49
CA SER A 206 7.01 33.03 17.79
C SER A 206 6.63 31.93 16.79
N SER A 207 7.30 31.87 15.65
CA SER A 207 7.12 30.81 14.66
C SER A 207 8.09 29.64 14.87
N ALA A 208 9.11 29.78 15.73
CA ALA A 208 10.09 28.71 15.97
C ALA A 208 9.52 27.60 16.85
N ASN A 209 9.65 26.36 16.42
CA ASN A 209 9.32 25.16 17.20
C ASN A 209 10.58 24.45 17.74
N THR A 210 11.76 24.77 17.20
CA THR A 210 13.04 24.16 17.59
C THR A 210 14.06 25.26 17.94
N ASN A 211 14.62 25.20 19.16
CA ASN A 211 15.62 26.16 19.61
C ASN A 211 16.96 25.94 18.89
N ASP A 212 17.43 26.95 18.16
CA ASP A 212 18.69 26.89 17.41
C ASP A 212 19.92 27.31 18.23
N GLY A 213 19.73 27.65 19.51
CA GLY A 213 20.79 28.08 20.41
C GLY A 213 21.24 29.53 20.18
N THR A 214 20.54 30.30 19.34
CA THR A 214 20.90 31.70 19.04
C THR A 214 20.22 32.72 19.94
N CYS A 215 19.47 32.30 20.96
CA CYS A 215 18.83 33.21 21.92
C CYS A 215 19.85 34.18 22.55
N TYR A 216 19.59 35.49 22.45
CA TYR A 216 20.39 36.51 23.15
C TYR A 216 19.55 37.34 24.11
N TYR A 217 20.15 37.57 25.28
CA TYR A 217 19.54 38.22 26.43
C TYR A 217 20.23 39.58 26.69
N PRO A 218 19.59 40.47 27.48
CA PRO A 218 20.30 41.60 28.07
C PRO A 218 21.57 41.12 28.75
N SER A 219 22.71 41.70 28.39
CA SER A 219 24.02 41.39 28.94
C SER A 219 24.83 42.67 29.08
N GLY A 220 26.02 42.57 29.69
CA GLY A 220 26.86 43.71 29.99
C GLY A 220 26.27 44.65 31.03
N CYS A 221 27.05 45.66 31.41
CA CYS A 221 26.66 46.68 32.38
C CYS A 221 25.53 47.62 31.90
N ASP A 222 25.26 47.67 30.60
CA ASP A 222 24.24 48.52 29.98
C ASP A 222 22.92 47.77 29.73
N ASN A 223 22.87 46.46 29.99
CA ASN A 223 21.71 45.60 29.72
C ASN A 223 21.24 45.65 28.26
N THR A 224 22.16 45.87 27.32
CA THR A 224 21.87 45.85 25.88
C THR A 224 22.02 44.43 25.33
N CYS A 225 21.32 44.11 24.24
CA CYS A 225 21.43 42.83 23.55
C CYS A 225 22.86 42.47 23.17
N GLY A 226 23.32 41.30 23.62
CA GLY A 226 24.64 40.78 23.25
C GLY A 226 25.79 41.71 23.63
N SER A 227 25.57 42.63 24.58
CA SER A 227 26.59 43.55 25.04
C SER A 227 27.64 42.79 25.83
N THR A 228 28.89 43.10 25.52
CA THR A 228 30.07 42.61 26.23
C THR A 228 30.72 43.72 27.06
N LEU A 229 30.01 44.85 27.22
CA LEU A 229 30.48 45.98 27.99
C LEU A 229 30.49 45.62 29.48
N GLU A 230 31.59 45.94 30.14
CA GLU A 230 31.75 45.83 31.58
C GLU A 230 31.90 47.22 32.20
N ASN A 231 31.61 47.34 33.48
CA ASN A 231 31.89 48.57 34.22
C ASN A 231 33.40 48.74 34.38
N ASP A 232 33.89 49.96 34.17
CA ASP A 232 35.25 50.33 34.56
C ASP A 232 35.39 50.45 36.09
N GLU A 233 36.60 50.76 36.56
CA GLU A 233 36.92 50.90 37.99
C GLU A 233 36.14 52.03 38.70
N CYS A 234 35.49 52.90 37.93
CA CYS A 234 34.66 54.01 38.41
C CYS A 234 33.16 53.68 38.35
N GLY A 235 32.79 52.47 37.95
CA GLY A 235 31.42 52.04 37.77
C GLY A 235 30.75 52.60 36.51
N VAL A 236 31.51 53.11 35.55
CA VAL A 236 30.98 53.61 34.27
C VAL A 236 31.00 52.47 33.26
N CYS A 237 29.83 52.18 32.70
CA CYS A 237 29.68 51.11 31.72
C CYS A 237 30.40 51.44 30.40
N GLY A 238 31.33 50.59 29.96
CA GLY A 238 32.10 50.78 28.73
C GLY A 238 33.05 51.98 28.76
N GLY A 239 33.46 52.43 29.95
CA GLY A 239 34.41 53.52 30.12
C GLY A 239 35.81 53.18 29.61
N ASP A 240 36.58 54.19 29.22
CA ASP A 240 37.97 54.05 28.75
C ASP A 240 38.95 53.62 29.88
N GLY A 241 38.44 53.46 31.11
CA GLY A 241 39.22 53.32 32.33
C GLY A 241 39.95 54.62 32.68
N ILE A 242 40.49 54.69 33.90
CA ILE A 242 41.44 55.74 34.31
C ILE A 242 42.57 55.14 35.15
N ALA A 243 43.63 55.91 35.39
CA ALA A 243 44.75 55.45 36.21
C ALA A 243 44.30 55.10 37.65
N ASP A 244 44.90 54.04 38.21
CA ASP A 244 44.60 53.50 39.53
C ASP A 244 44.59 54.59 40.62
N GLY A 245 43.47 54.70 41.37
CA GLY A 245 43.28 55.66 42.47
C GLY A 245 42.54 56.97 42.15
N ALA A 246 41.92 57.13 40.98
CA ALA A 246 41.24 58.37 40.60
C ALA A 246 39.71 58.40 40.87
N CYS A 247 39.12 57.30 41.34
CA CYS A 247 37.69 57.20 41.71
C CYS A 247 37.45 56.92 43.21
N ASP A 248 38.39 57.35 44.07
CA ASP A 248 38.20 57.50 45.52
C ASP A 248 37.21 58.64 45.83
#